data_AF-A0AAJ3YY87-F1
#
_entry.id   AF-A0AAJ3YY87-F1
#
_cell.length_a   1.000
_cell.length_b   1.000
_cell.length_c   1.000
_cell.angle_alpha   90.00
_cell.angle_beta   90.00
_cell.angle_gamma   90.00
#
_symmetry.space_group_name_H-M   'P 1'
#
loop_
_entity.id
_entity.type
_entity.pdbx_description
1 polymer ?
#
loop_
_entity_poly.entity_id
_entity_poly.type
_entity_poly.pdbx_seq_one_letter_code
_entity_poly.pdbx_strand_id
1 'polypeptide(L)'
;MTKDELNKIHKSWEEATGESWVYVETTEGWYVLDEDSDLICGEFKSEQDARFIACARRAIPELLNYIEELESTITKMCPIADFPLVDSLLAEKELILSEMKEMQDTIKELRRDK
;
A
#
# COMPACT_ATOMS: atom_id res chain seq x y z
N MET A 1 -4.21 1.93 6.35
CA MET A 1 -3.85 3.11 5.56
C MET A 1 -4.35 2.87 4.15
N THR A 2 -5.14 3.78 3.59
CA THR A 2 -5.77 3.65 2.27
C THR A 2 -4.87 4.26 1.18
N LYS A 3 -5.10 3.87 -0.09
CA LYS A 3 -4.37 4.44 -1.23
C LYS A 3 -4.49 5.97 -1.31
N ASP A 4 -5.64 6.51 -0.91
CA ASP A 4 -5.86 7.96 -0.86
C ASP A 4 -5.08 8.67 0.24
N GLU A 5 -4.87 8.02 1.40
CA GLU A 5 -4.01 8.55 2.47
C GLU A 5 -2.55 8.55 2.03
N LEU A 6 -2.10 7.50 1.33
CA LEU A 6 -0.77 7.42 0.73
C LEU A 6 -0.55 8.50 -0.32
N ASN A 7 -1.50 8.69 -1.25
CA ASN A 7 -1.42 9.72 -2.27
C ASN A 7 -1.38 11.15 -1.69
N LYS A 8 -2.11 11.39 -0.59
CA LYS A 8 -2.04 12.67 0.11
C LYS A 8 -0.68 12.90 0.74
N ILE A 9 -0.12 11.88 1.40
CA ILE A 9 1.22 11.95 1.97
C ILE A 9 2.24 12.19 0.85
N HIS A 10 2.14 11.45 -0.26
CA HIS A 10 3.00 11.58 -1.42
C HIS A 10 2.96 13.01 -2.00
N LYS A 11 1.75 13.52 -2.26
CA LYS A 11 1.58 14.86 -2.85
C LYS A 11 2.06 15.97 -1.91
N SER A 12 1.71 15.91 -0.63
CA SER A 12 2.21 16.88 0.37
C SER A 12 3.73 16.79 0.54
N TRP A 13 4.31 15.64 0.23
CA TRP A 13 5.75 15.43 0.27
C TRP A 13 6.43 15.95 -1.00
N GLU A 14 5.94 15.63 -2.21
CA GLU A 14 6.41 16.19 -3.50
C GLU A 14 6.36 17.73 -3.50
N GLU A 15 5.26 18.31 -3.01
CA GLU A 15 5.10 19.77 -2.89
C GLU A 15 6.10 20.38 -1.90
N ALA A 16 6.58 19.61 -0.93
CA ALA A 16 7.60 20.03 0.02
C ALA A 16 9.03 19.74 -0.48
N THR A 17 9.20 19.13 -1.67
CA THR A 17 10.48 18.52 -2.09
C THR A 17 11.03 18.95 -3.44
N GLY A 18 11.28 20.25 -3.59
CA GLY A 18 12.26 20.72 -4.56
C GLY A 18 13.69 20.38 -4.12
N GLU A 19 14.34 19.49 -4.87
CA GLU A 19 15.80 19.34 -4.94
C GLU A 19 16.55 18.92 -3.60
N SER A 20 17.88 19.08 -3.47
CA SER A 20 18.78 18.35 -2.54
C SER A 20 18.99 18.98 -1.13
N TRP A 21 18.37 18.38 -0.12
CA TRP A 21 18.29 18.84 1.29
C TRP A 21 19.61 18.88 2.08
N VAL A 22 19.74 19.90 2.93
CA VAL A 22 20.88 20.10 3.84
C VAL A 22 20.37 20.42 5.26
N TYR A 23 21.11 20.05 6.30
CA TYR A 23 20.86 20.49 7.67
C TYR A 23 21.99 21.40 8.14
N VAL A 24 21.67 22.46 8.89
CA VAL A 24 22.63 23.48 9.32
C VAL A 24 22.39 23.92 10.77
N GLU A 25 23.46 24.28 11.46
CA GLU A 25 23.40 24.89 12.78
C GLU A 25 23.27 26.42 12.65
N THR A 26 22.33 27.00 13.39
CA THR A 26 22.11 28.43 13.51
C THR A 26 22.18 28.86 14.97
N THR A 27 22.12 30.16 15.25
CA THR A 27 22.04 30.71 16.62
C THR A 27 20.78 30.29 17.37
N GLU A 28 19.75 29.86 16.66
CA GLU A 28 18.43 29.51 17.18
C GLU A 28 18.25 27.98 17.33
N GLY A 29 19.12 27.20 16.69
CA GLY A 29 19.09 25.74 16.71
C GLY A 29 19.46 25.13 15.37
N TRP A 30 19.08 23.88 15.15
CA TRP A 30 19.33 23.16 13.91
C TRP A 30 18.15 23.29 12.95
N TYR A 31 18.45 23.56 11.69
CA TYR A 31 17.48 23.88 10.65
C TYR A 31 17.66 22.88 9.50
N VAL A 32 16.57 22.55 8.84
CA VAL A 32 16.58 21.77 7.59
C VAL A 32 16.21 22.71 6.46
N LEU A 33 17.09 22.75 5.46
CA LEU A 33 17.00 23.59 4.27
C LEU A 33 16.91 22.71 3.01
N ASP A 34 16.40 23.29 1.92
CA ASP A 34 16.65 22.76 0.56
C ASP A 34 18.06 23.17 0.08
N GLU A 35 18.46 22.86 -1.17
CA GLU A 35 19.79 23.31 -1.65
C GLU A 35 19.87 24.80 -1.91
N ASP A 36 18.75 25.47 -2.14
CA ASP A 36 18.67 26.92 -2.31
C ASP A 36 18.80 27.66 -0.97
N SER A 37 18.98 26.90 0.13
CA SER A 37 19.09 27.39 1.50
C SER A 37 17.81 28.01 2.03
N ASP A 38 16.66 27.70 1.43
CA ASP A 38 15.36 28.10 1.91
C ASP A 38 14.92 27.20 3.08
N LEU A 39 14.25 27.81 4.06
CA LEU A 39 13.85 27.13 5.28
C LEU A 39 12.66 26.21 5.05
N ILE A 40 12.89 24.92 5.26
CA ILE A 40 11.87 23.87 5.11
C ILE A 40 11.24 23.54 6.44
N CYS A 41 12.07 23.36 7.47
CA CYS A 41 11.62 23.02 8.81
C CYS A 41 12.63 23.54 9.84
N GLY A 42 12.11 24.29 10.83
CA GLY A 42 12.91 25.03 11.79
C GLY A 42 12.99 24.44 13.20
N GLU A 43 13.96 24.98 13.94
CA GLU A 43 14.34 24.78 15.35
C GLU A 43 14.25 23.35 15.90
N PHE A 44 15.18 22.52 15.46
CA PHE A 44 15.54 21.32 16.21
C PHE A 44 16.58 21.68 17.29
N LYS A 45 16.33 21.22 18.52
CA LYS A 45 17.28 21.41 19.63
C LYS A 45 18.51 20.52 19.53
N SER A 46 18.48 19.49 18.68
CA SER A 46 19.58 18.56 18.48
C SER A 46 19.91 18.36 17.00
N GLU A 47 21.20 18.21 16.70
CA GLU A 47 21.67 17.83 15.35
C GLU A 47 21.04 16.51 14.91
N GLN A 48 20.90 15.57 15.86
CA GLN A 48 20.36 14.24 15.58
C GLN A 48 18.93 14.29 15.07
N ASP A 49 18.09 15.16 15.63
CA ASP A 49 16.71 15.33 15.18
C ASP A 49 16.66 15.99 13.80
N ALA A 50 17.42 17.07 13.57
CA ALA A 50 17.47 17.72 12.27
C ALA A 50 17.99 16.78 11.18
N ARG A 51 19.05 16.02 11.48
CA ARG A 51 19.62 15.00 10.59
C ARG A 51 18.63 13.87 10.35
N PHE A 52 17.95 13.39 11.38
CA PHE A 52 16.92 12.36 11.24
C PHE A 52 15.80 12.84 10.31
N ILE A 53 15.32 14.07 10.49
CA ILE A 53 14.26 14.65 9.65
C ILE A 53 14.74 14.85 8.21
N ALA A 54 15.94 15.38 7.99
CA ALA A 54 16.51 15.52 6.65
C ALA A 54 16.65 14.15 5.94
N CYS A 55 17.19 13.14 6.64
CA CYS A 55 17.32 11.78 6.13
C CYS A 55 15.96 11.10 5.87
N ALA A 56 15.04 11.20 6.83
CA ALA A 56 13.71 10.60 6.73
C ALA A 56 12.94 11.22 5.58
N ARG A 57 13.03 12.55 5.41
CA ARG A 57 12.45 13.22 4.25
C ARG A 57 13.02 12.62 2.98
N ARG A 58 14.34 12.56 2.79
CA ARG A 58 14.92 11.95 1.58
C ARG A 58 14.52 10.48 1.33
N ALA A 59 14.45 9.67 2.39
CA ALA A 59 14.26 8.22 2.25
C ALA A 59 12.78 7.80 2.06
N ILE A 60 11.83 8.51 2.65
CA ILE A 60 10.40 8.16 2.57
C ILE A 60 9.87 8.03 1.12
N PRO A 61 10.17 8.93 0.17
CA PRO A 61 9.71 8.84 -1.22
C PRO A 61 10.33 7.66 -1.95
N GLU A 62 11.63 7.42 -1.76
CA GLU A 62 12.29 6.25 -2.32
C GLU A 62 11.61 4.97 -1.83
N LEU A 63 11.27 4.91 -0.54
CA LEU A 63 10.52 3.82 0.06
C LEU A 63 9.08 3.72 -0.47
N LEU A 64 8.39 4.84 -0.68
CA LEU A 64 7.04 4.88 -1.24
C LEU A 64 7.02 4.39 -2.70
N ASN A 65 7.94 4.88 -3.53
CA ASN A 65 8.13 4.42 -4.91
C ASN A 65 8.44 2.92 -4.93
N TYR A 66 9.31 2.45 -4.05
CA TYR A 66 9.62 1.03 -3.95
C TYR A 66 8.40 0.19 -3.52
N ILE A 67 7.55 0.70 -2.63
CA ILE A 67 6.28 0.05 -2.27
C ILE A 67 5.36 -0.01 -3.50
N GLU A 68 5.21 1.05 -4.27
CA GLU A 68 4.39 1.04 -5.50
C GLU A 68 4.93 0.06 -6.54
N GLU A 69 6.25 -0.03 -6.71
CA GLU A 69 6.89 -1.03 -7.57
C GLU A 69 6.62 -2.45 -7.09
N LEU A 70 6.71 -2.69 -5.77
CA LEU A 70 6.37 -3.98 -5.17
C LEU A 70 4.89 -4.32 -5.36
N GLU A 71 3.97 -3.37 -5.18
CA GLU A 71 2.54 -3.55 -5.43
C GLU A 71 2.26 -3.87 -6.90
N SER A 72 2.91 -3.15 -7.83
CA SER A 72 2.84 -3.42 -9.27
C SER A 72 3.37 -4.82 -9.59
N THR A 73 4.49 -5.19 -8.98
CA THR A 73 5.14 -6.49 -9.17
C THR A 73 4.28 -7.63 -8.61
N ILE A 74 3.74 -7.48 -7.41
CA ILE A 74 2.78 -8.41 -6.81
C ILE A 74 1.55 -8.52 -7.70
N THR A 75 1.02 -7.41 -8.22
CA THR A 75 -0.14 -7.43 -9.14
C THR A 75 0.18 -8.19 -10.43
N LYS A 76 1.40 -8.05 -10.97
CA LYS A 76 1.85 -8.79 -12.16
C LYS A 76 2.14 -10.27 -11.87
N MET A 77 2.66 -10.59 -10.69
CA MET A 77 3.01 -11.94 -10.26
C MET A 77 1.86 -12.73 -9.64
N CYS A 78 0.80 -12.04 -9.20
CA CYS A 78 -0.49 -12.65 -8.88
C CYS A 78 -1.36 -12.66 -10.14
N PRO A 79 -1.32 -13.73 -10.97
CA PRO A 79 -2.48 -14.06 -11.77
C PRO A 79 -3.54 -14.63 -10.82
N ILE A 80 -4.06 -13.82 -9.90
CA ILE A 80 -5.42 -14.07 -9.39
C ILE A 80 -6.42 -13.81 -10.54
N ALA A 81 -5.95 -13.24 -11.65
CA ALA A 81 -6.67 -13.00 -12.88
C ALA A 81 -6.41 -14.04 -13.99
N ASP A 82 -6.37 -15.34 -13.67
CA ASP A 82 -7.18 -16.26 -14.48
C ASP A 82 -8.61 -16.25 -13.91
N PHE A 83 -9.23 -15.07 -13.91
CA PHE A 83 -10.64 -14.84 -13.58
C PHE A 83 -11.58 -15.86 -14.26
N PRO A 84 -11.34 -16.29 -15.53
CA PRO A 84 -12.15 -17.34 -16.15
C PRO A 84 -12.08 -18.70 -15.43
N LEU A 85 -10.95 -19.05 -14.84
CA LEU A 85 -10.77 -20.35 -14.18
C LEU A 85 -11.40 -20.33 -12.78
N VAL A 86 -11.29 -19.21 -12.06
CA VAL A 86 -11.97 -19.02 -10.77
C VAL A 86 -13.49 -18.98 -10.96
N ASP A 87 -13.99 -18.26 -11.97
CA ASP A 87 -15.41 -18.22 -12.29
C ASP A 87 -15.92 -19.59 -12.76
N SER A 88 -15.13 -20.33 -13.55
CA SER A 88 -15.45 -21.70 -13.96
C SER A 88 -15.51 -22.65 -12.76
N LEU A 89 -14.55 -22.56 -11.83
CA LEU A 89 -14.52 -23.40 -10.63
C LEU A 89 -15.66 -23.05 -9.66
N LEU A 90 -16.06 -21.78 -9.57
CA LEU A 90 -17.23 -21.35 -8.80
C LEU A 90 -18.53 -21.85 -9.43
N ALA A 91 -18.66 -21.80 -10.76
CA ALA A 91 -19.80 -22.35 -11.47
C ALA A 91 -19.90 -23.87 -11.32
N GLU A 92 -18.78 -24.58 -11.43
CA GLU A 92 -18.71 -26.03 -11.23
C GLU A 92 -19.04 -26.42 -9.78
N LYS A 93 -18.57 -25.64 -8.79
CA LYS A 93 -18.92 -25.83 -7.39
C LYS A 93 -20.43 -25.67 -7.13
N GLU A 94 -21.07 -24.65 -7.70
CA GLU A 94 -22.52 -24.43 -7.57
C GLU A 94 -23.33 -25.57 -8.22
N LEU A 95 -22.88 -26.06 -9.38
CA LEU A 95 -23.50 -27.21 -10.04
C LEU A 95 -23.48 -28.46 -9.14
N ILE A 96 -22.31 -28.80 -8.61
CA ILE A 96 -22.13 -29.97 -7.74
C ILE A 96 -22.98 -29.85 -6.47
N LEU A 97 -23.06 -28.65 -5.87
CA LEU A 97 -23.91 -28.42 -4.70
C LEU A 97 -25.41 -28.63 -5.00
N SER A 98 -25.87 -28.21 -6.18
CA SER A 98 -27.25 -28.45 -6.62
C SER A 98 -27.54 -29.94 -6.78
N GLU A 99 -26.65 -30.67 -7.45
CA GLU A 99 -26.80 -32.12 -7.65
C GLU A 99 -26.78 -32.88 -6.32
N MET A 100 -25.89 -32.50 -5.40
CA MET A 100 -25.85 -33.08 -4.06
C MET A 100 -27.15 -32.85 -3.29
N LYS A 101 -27.75 -31.67 -3.43
CA LYS A 101 -29.05 -31.35 -2.80
C LYS A 101 -30.17 -32.19 -3.40
N GLU A 102 -30.24 -32.31 -4.72
CA GLU A 102 -31.24 -33.13 -5.41
C GLU A 102 -31.13 -34.62 -5.03
N MET A 103 -29.90 -35.15 -4.95
CA MET A 103 -29.66 -36.50 -4.44
C MET A 103 -30.12 -36.65 -2.99
N GLN A 104 -29.81 -35.69 -2.11
CA GLN A 104 -30.24 -35.74 -0.72
C GLN A 104 -31.77 -35.74 -0.59
N ASP A 105 -32.47 -34.94 -1.37
CA ASP A 105 -33.92 -34.86 -1.33
C ASP A 105 -34.56 -36.14 -1.92
N THR A 106 -34.00 -36.68 -3.00
CA THR A 106 -34.41 -38.00 -3.55
C THR A 106 -34.26 -39.13 -2.52
N ILE A 107 -33.13 -39.16 -1.79
CA ILE A 107 -32.91 -40.14 -0.71
C ILE A 107 -33.93 -39.96 0.42
N LYS A 108 -34.32 -38.73 0.75
CA LYS A 108 -35.35 -38.48 1.77
C LYS A 108 -36.71 -38.99 1.34
N GLU A 109 -37.13 -38.74 0.10
CA GLU A 109 -38.43 -39.23 -0.41
C GLU A 109 -38.46 -40.76 -0.47
N LEU A 110 -37.41 -41.41 -1.00
CA LEU A 110 -37.30 -42.88 -1.00
C LEU A 110 -37.30 -43.51 0.41
N ARG A 111 -36.90 -42.76 1.44
CA ARG A 111 -36.98 -43.20 2.84
C ARG A 111 -38.34 -42.97 3.48
N ARG A 112 -39.18 -42.07 2.93
CA ARG A 112 -40.56 -41.84 3.38
C ARG A 112 -41.53 -42.86 2.81
N ASP A 113 -41.24 -43.41 1.64
CA ASP A 113 -42.04 -44.44 0.97
C ASP A 113 -41.77 -45.88 1.47
N LYS A 114 -40.98 -46.03 2.55
CA LYS A 114 -40.74 -47.29 3.28
C LYS A 114 -41.31 -47.21 4.69
#